data_AF-A0A401QF50-F1
#
_entry.id   AF-A0A401QF50-F1
#
_cell.length_a   1.000
_cell.length_b   1.000
_cell.length_c   1.000
_cell.angle_alpha   90.00
_cell.angle_beta   90.00
_cell.angle_gamma   90.00
#
_symmetry.space_group_name_H-M   'P 1'
#
loop_
_entity.id
_entity.type
_entity.pdbx_description
1 polymer ?
#
loop_
_entity_poly.entity_id
_entity_poly.type
_entity_poly.pdbx_seq_one_letter_code
_entity_poly.pdbx_strand_id
1 'polypeptide(L)' 'LEVQFVITGSNRHSQKEYRSYLQYLEYLNQHRPPPNSYEAFAKGYEDYLQCPLQPLMDNLESQTYEIFEKDHIKYSQYQQ' A
#
# COMPACT_ATOMS: atom_id res chain seq x y z
N LEU A 1 4.11 -5.73 1.24
CA LEU A 1 4.48 -7.15 1.32
C LEU A 1 3.27 -7.99 1.71
N GLU A 2 2.72 -8.73 0.76
CA GLU A 2 1.65 -9.70 1.02
C GLU A 2 2.30 -11.05 1.37
N VAL A 3 2.55 -11.29 2.66
CA VAL A 3 3.14 -12.54 3.13
C VAL A 3 2.07 -13.58 3.45
N GLN A 4 2.40 -14.85 3.22
CA GLN A 4 1.60 -15.96 3.71
C GLN A 4 2.02 -16.31 5.14
N PHE A 5 1.03 -16.52 6.02
CA PHE A 5 1.29 -16.92 7.40
C PHE A 5 1.27 -18.44 7.54
N VAL A 6 2.27 -19.00 8.23
CA VAL A 6 2.35 -20.43 8.59
C VAL A 6 2.40 -20.57 10.11
N ILE A 7 1.45 -21.30 10.69
CA ILE A 7 1.42 -21.61 12.13
C ILE A 7 2.02 -23.01 12.32
N THR A 8 2.99 -23.13 13.24
CA THR A 8 3.73 -24.38 13.50
C THR A 8 3.76 -24.72 14.99
N GLY A 9 3.97 -26.00 15.30
CA GLY A 9 4.05 -26.55 16.66
C GLY A 9 2.71 -27.04 17.22
N SER A 10 2.78 -27.65 18.41
CA SER A 10 1.63 -28.21 19.12
C SER A 10 0.74 -27.11 19.71
N ASN A 11 -0.56 -27.38 19.82
CA ASN A 11 -1.48 -26.44 20.45
C ASN A 11 -1.16 -26.26 21.95
N ARG A 12 -0.71 -25.07 22.33
CA ARG A 12 -0.42 -24.71 23.74
C ARG A 12 -1.66 -24.20 24.49
N HIS A 13 -2.74 -23.90 23.78
CA HIS A 13 -4.01 -23.47 24.36
C HIS A 13 -4.98 -24.66 24.34
N SER A 14 -4.75 -25.65 25.21
CA SER A 14 -5.50 -26.92 25.23
C SER A 14 -7.02 -26.77 25.41
N GLN A 15 -7.46 -25.66 26.01
CA GLN A 15 -8.87 -25.33 26.20
C GLN A 15 -9.52 -24.67 24.96
N LYS A 16 -8.73 -24.31 23.94
CA LYS A 16 -9.20 -23.65 22.72
C LYS A 16 -8.77 -24.43 21.49
N GLU A 17 -9.59 -24.37 20.45
CA GLU A 17 -9.25 -24.98 19.17
C GLU A 17 -8.07 -24.29 18.49
N TYR A 18 -7.36 -25.03 17.64
CA TYR A 18 -6.26 -24.48 16.82
C TYR A 18 -6.72 -23.32 15.91
N ARG A 19 -8.01 -23.26 15.58
CA ARG A 19 -8.60 -22.16 14.82
C ARG A 19 -8.49 -20.79 15.51
N SER A 20 -8.31 -20.77 16.84
CA SER A 20 -8.16 -19.52 17.60
C SER A 20 -6.92 -18.71 17.19
N TYR A 21 -5.83 -19.36 16.75
CA TYR A 21 -4.66 -18.66 16.22
C TYR A 21 -4.96 -17.94 14.90
N LEU A 22 -5.68 -18.60 13.97
CA LEU A 22 -6.11 -18.00 12.71
C LEU A 22 -7.04 -16.81 12.96
N GLN A 23 -8.02 -16.99 13.85
CA GLN A 23 -8.97 -15.92 14.20
C GLN A 23 -8.26 -14.68 14.77
N TYR A 24 -7.18 -14.89 15.54
CA TYR A 24 -6.39 -13.78 16.06
C TYR A 24 -5.60 -13.06 14.95
N LEU A 25 -5.03 -13.79 13.98
CA LEU A 25 -4.38 -13.17 12.82
C LEU A 25 -5.37 -12.35 11.98
N GLU A 26 -6.58 -12.87 11.75
CA GLU A 26 -7.65 -12.14 11.07
C GLU A 26 -8.05 -10.88 11.84
N TYR A 27 -8.18 -10.98 13.16
CA TYR A 27 -8.44 -9.85 14.04
C TYR A 27 -7.36 -8.77 13.87
N LEU A 28 -6.08 -9.13 13.93
CA LEU A 28 -4.97 -8.18 13.73
C LEU A 28 -5.03 -7.53 12.35
N ASN A 29 -5.32 -8.30 11.30
CA ASN A 29 -5.41 -7.77 9.93
C ASN A 29 -6.58 -6.79 9.76
N GLN A 30 -7.69 -6.97 10.48
CA GLN A 30 -8.82 -6.04 10.47
C GLN A 30 -8.57 -4.76 11.28
N HIS A 31 -7.74 -4.84 12.33
CA HIS A 31 -7.44 -3.71 13.23
C HIS A 31 -6.20 -2.93 12.81
N ARG A 32 -5.64 -3.21 11.62
CA ARG A 32 -4.52 -2.42 11.09
C ARG A 32 -4.98 -1.01 10.71
N PRO A 33 -4.11 0.00 10.81
CA PRO A 33 -4.42 1.34 10.30
C PRO A 33 -4.87 1.28 8.84
N PRO A 34 -5.93 2.00 8.45
CA PRO A 34 -6.29 2.12 7.05
C PRO A 34 -5.18 2.85 6.28
N PRO A 35 -4.97 2.52 4.99
CA PRO A 35 -3.95 3.18 4.20
C PRO A 35 -4.30 4.67 4.04
N ASN A 36 -3.29 5.52 4.14
CA ASN A 36 -3.46 6.94 3.82
C ASN A 36 -3.61 7.17 2.30
N SER A 37 -3.93 8.39 1.88
CA SER A 37 -4.15 8.71 0.45
C SER A 37 -2.94 8.39 -0.42
N TYR A 38 -1.73 8.60 0.09
CA TYR A 38 -0.49 8.28 -0.61
C TYR A 38 -0.27 6.77 -0.74
N GLU A 39 -0.44 6.01 0.35
CA GLU A 39 -0.34 4.55 0.34
C GLU A 39 -1.38 3.91 -0.60
N ALA A 40 -2.59 4.46 -0.65
CA ALA A 40 -3.61 4.01 -1.59
C ALA A 40 -3.24 4.30 -3.05
N PHE A 41 -2.61 5.46 -3.32
CA PHE A 41 -2.15 5.85 -4.65
C PHE A 41 -0.92 5.04 -5.11
N ALA A 42 0.03 4.81 -4.20
CA ALA A 42 1.27 4.07 -4.47
C ALA A 42 1.09 2.55 -4.52
N LYS A 43 -0.10 2.04 -4.21
CA LYS A 43 -0.41 0.61 -4.26
C LYS A 43 -0.16 0.04 -5.65
N GLY A 44 0.66 -1.01 -5.74
CA GLY A 44 1.11 -1.64 -6.98
C GLY A 44 2.43 -1.08 -7.53
N TYR A 45 2.94 0.02 -6.96
CA TYR A 45 4.24 0.60 -7.28
C TYR A 45 5.31 0.30 -6.22
N GLU A 46 5.00 -0.50 -5.20
CA GLU A 46 5.99 -0.94 -4.22
C GLU A 46 7.07 -1.78 -4.91
N ASP A 47 8.32 -1.37 -4.75
CA ASP A 47 9.50 -2.01 -5.35
C ASP A 47 9.47 -2.09 -6.89
N TYR A 48 8.65 -1.25 -7.55
CA TYR A 48 8.56 -1.19 -9.01
C TYR A 48 9.57 -0.16 -9.57
N LEU A 49 10.55 -0.62 -10.34
CA LEU A 49 11.56 0.24 -10.96
C LEU A 49 10.98 1.02 -12.15
N GLN A 50 11.18 2.34 -12.14
CA GLN A 50 10.77 3.25 -13.21
C GLN A 50 11.96 4.07 -13.71
N CYS A 51 11.96 4.37 -15.01
CA CYS A 51 12.89 5.35 -15.56
C CYS A 51 12.46 6.76 -15.15
N PRO A 52 13.37 7.63 -14.66
CA PRO A 52 13.06 9.02 -14.41
C PRO A 52 12.59 9.73 -15.68
N LEU A 53 11.48 10.46 -15.62
CA LEU A 53 10.94 11.22 -16.75
C LEU A 53 11.91 12.32 -17.20
N GLN A 54 11.94 12.61 -18.50
CA GLN A 54 12.79 13.67 -19.11
C GLN A 54 11.94 14.71 -19.88
N PRO A 55 11.16 15.57 -19.19
CA PRO A 55 10.18 16.45 -19.84
C PRO A 55 10.78 17.54 -20.75
N LEU A 56 12.10 17.80 -20.63
CA LEU A 56 12.80 18.76 -21.49
C LEU A 56 13.12 18.18 -22.88
N MET A 57 13.41 16.87 -22.93
CA MET A 57 13.76 16.18 -24.16
C MET A 57 12.53 15.55 -24.81
N ASP A 58 11.64 14.99 -23.99
CA ASP A 58 10.49 14.22 -24.42
C ASP A 58 9.18 14.99 -24.18
N ASN A 59 8.28 14.96 -25.16
CA ASN A 59 6.90 15.41 -24.96
C ASN A 59 6.15 14.34 -24.17
N LEU A 60 5.74 14.68 -22.95
CA LEU A 60 4.99 13.76 -22.11
C LEU A 60 3.58 13.52 -22.67
N GLU A 61 3.08 12.31 -22.45
CA GLU A 61 1.72 11.94 -22.83
C GLU A 61 0.68 12.66 -21.95
N SER A 62 -0.52 12.86 -22.47
CA SER A 62 -1.61 13.53 -21.74
C SER A 62 -1.95 12.85 -20.42
N GLN A 63 -1.85 11.52 -20.35
CA GLN A 63 -2.08 10.76 -19.13
C GLN A 63 -1.04 11.08 -18.04
N THR A 64 0.21 11.36 -18.41
CA THR A 64 1.25 11.75 -17.45
C THR A 64 0.92 13.09 -16.81
N TYR A 65 0.44 14.05 -17.61
CA TYR A 65 -0.04 15.35 -17.08
C TYR A 65 -1.25 15.16 -16.17
N GLU A 66 -2.22 14.33 -16.55
CA GLU A 66 -3.40 14.05 -15.72
C GLU A 66 -3.01 13.53 -14.32
N ILE A 67 -1.99 12.66 -14.24
CA ILE A 67 -1.47 12.15 -12.96
C ILE A 67 -0.81 13.27 -12.15
N PHE A 68 -0.05 14.17 -12.78
CA PHE A 68 0.51 15.34 -12.09
C PHE A 68 -0.58 16.27 -11.57
N GLU A 69 -1.66 16.45 -12.32
CA GLU A 69 -2.76 17.36 -11.99
C GLU A 69 -3.63 16.87 -10.83
N LYS A 70 -3.61 15.56 -10.54
CA LYS A 70 -4.31 14.97 -9.38
C LYS A 70 -3.73 15.38 -8.02
N ASP A 71 -2.51 15.91 -7.96
CA ASP A 71 -1.90 16.37 -6.71
C ASP A 71 -2.35 17.79 -6.34
N HIS A 72 -3.48 17.89 -5.64
CA HIS A 72 -4.01 19.17 -5.17
C HIS A 72 -3.10 19.88 -4.15
N ILE A 73 -2.32 19.13 -3.36
CA ILE A 73 -1.44 19.71 -2.33
C ILE A 73 -0.35 20.52 -3.02
N LYS A 74 0.29 19.94 -4.04
CA LYS A 74 1.30 20.64 -4.85
C LYS A 74 0.75 21.96 -5.39
N TYR A 75 -0.38 21.97 -6.10
CA TYR A 75 -0.90 23.22 -6.68
C TYR A 75 -1.36 24.23 -5.64
N SER A 76 -1.93 23.77 -4.52
CA SER A 76 -2.30 24.66 -3.40
C SER A 76 -1.07 25.36 -2.82
N GLN A 77 0.07 24.65 -2.69
CA GLN A 77 1.32 25.21 -2.19
C GLN A 77 1.99 26.17 -3.18
N TYR A 78 1.86 25.96 -4.49
CA TYR A 78 2.35 26.91 -5.50
C TYR A 78 1.51 28.20 -5.57
N GLN A 79 0.23 28.13 -5.19
CA GLN A 79 -0.67 29.28 -5.22
C GLN A 79 -0.54 30.19 -4.00
N GLN A 80 -0.13 29.63 -2.86
CA GLN A 80 0.12 30.35 -1.60
C GLN A 80 1.31 31.30 -1.73
#